data_AF-A0A7V3U5T9-F1
#
_entry.id   AF-A0A7V3U5T9-F1
#
_cell.length_a   1.000
_cell.length_b   1.000
_cell.length_c   1.000
_cell.angle_alpha   90.00
_cell.angle_beta   90.00
_cell.angle_gamma   90.00
#
_symmetry.space_group_name_H-M   'P 1'
#
loop_
_entity.id
_entity.type
_entity.pdbx_description
1 polymer ?
#
loop_
_entity_poly.entity_id
_entity_poly.type
_entity_poly.pdbx_seq_one_letter_code
_entity_poly.pdbx_strand_id
1 'polypeptide(L)'
;MDVHALSLDRPTADFTMDAAMSEDEVVAALLAGWNAVDPAADLLVTGEMGIGNTTSAAAIAAALFGGAADEWTGRGTGVDDDGLAVKTRVVAEGLARHSDVLDDPLQVLRCLGGRELAAMAGAIARARHLRIPVILDGFICSAAAATLEMAVTGALDHCVAGHVSAEAAHGKVLKNLGKEPLLALDMRLGEGSGAALAIGVLKGAVACHSGMSTFAEAGVSDG
;
A
#
# COMPACT_ATOMS: atom_id res chain seq x y z
N MET A 1 -12.24 -19.23 1.77
CA MET A 1 -12.16 -17.79 2.09
C MET A 1 -12.07 -17.73 3.59
N ASP A 2 -10.89 -17.43 4.09
CA ASP A 2 -10.61 -17.41 5.52
C ASP A 2 -10.64 -15.96 5.99
N VAL A 3 -11.21 -15.74 7.17
CA VAL A 3 -11.31 -14.40 7.77
C VAL A 3 -10.48 -14.39 9.04
N HIS A 4 -9.45 -13.55 9.08
CA HIS A 4 -8.62 -13.34 10.24
C HIS A 4 -9.07 -12.07 10.96
N ALA A 5 -9.62 -12.21 12.16
CA ALA A 5 -10.06 -11.07 12.94
C ALA A 5 -8.87 -10.27 13.50
N LEU A 6 -8.83 -8.96 13.24
CA LEU A 6 -7.80 -8.04 13.76
C LEU A 6 -8.37 -7.17 14.89
N SER A 7 -8.67 -7.79 16.03
CA SER A 7 -9.17 -7.07 17.23
C SER A 7 -10.37 -6.16 16.95
N LEU A 8 -11.43 -6.71 16.32
CA LEU A 8 -12.57 -5.95 15.79
C LEU A 8 -13.30 -5.07 16.83
N ASP A 9 -13.30 -5.48 18.11
CA ASP A 9 -13.97 -4.74 19.19
C ASP A 9 -13.12 -3.61 19.79
N ARG A 10 -11.86 -3.47 19.37
CA ARG A 10 -10.94 -2.45 19.87
C ARG A 10 -10.37 -1.64 18.71
N PRO A 11 -10.81 -0.39 18.47
CA PRO A 11 -10.20 0.45 17.47
C PRO A 11 -8.73 0.75 17.80
N THR A 12 -7.98 1.27 16.84
CA THR A 12 -6.68 1.90 17.11
C THR A 12 -6.88 3.18 17.92
N ALA A 13 -5.84 3.65 18.60
CA ALA A 13 -5.89 4.95 19.25
C ALA A 13 -5.92 6.08 18.20
N ASP A 14 -6.42 7.24 18.61
CA ASP A 14 -6.28 8.47 17.82
C ASP A 14 -4.80 8.87 17.78
N PHE A 15 -4.20 8.83 16.58
CA PHE A 15 -2.78 9.09 16.42
C PHE A 15 -2.37 10.53 16.77
N THR A 16 -3.33 11.47 16.87
CA THR A 16 -3.05 12.85 17.30
C THR A 16 -2.83 12.94 18.81
N MET A 17 -3.28 11.94 19.57
CA MET A 17 -3.19 11.90 21.03
C MET A 17 -2.07 10.96 21.51
N ASP A 18 -1.99 9.76 20.93
CA ASP A 18 -0.99 8.74 21.26
C ASP A 18 -0.60 7.92 20.02
N ALA A 19 0.27 6.92 20.13
CA ALA A 19 0.53 6.00 19.02
C ALA A 19 -0.73 5.20 18.66
N ALA A 20 -1.07 5.09 17.36
CA ALA A 20 -2.25 4.35 16.90
C ALA A 20 -2.28 2.89 17.41
N MET A 21 -1.12 2.27 17.55
CA MET A 21 -0.93 0.91 18.05
C MET A 21 0.20 0.86 19.11
N SER A 22 0.05 0.00 20.11
CA SER A 22 1.18 -0.44 20.92
C SER A 22 2.18 -1.27 20.09
N GLU A 23 3.38 -1.50 20.61
CA GLU A 23 4.36 -2.37 19.95
C GLU A 23 3.82 -3.79 19.73
N ASP A 24 3.20 -4.38 20.76
CA ASP A 24 2.56 -5.70 20.65
C ASP A 24 1.44 -5.71 19.60
N GLU A 25 0.67 -4.61 19.48
CA GLU A 25 -0.42 -4.52 18.51
C GLU A 25 0.07 -4.43 17.06
N VAL A 26 1.09 -3.62 16.78
CA VAL A 26 1.63 -3.53 15.42
C VAL A 26 2.32 -4.83 15.02
N VAL A 27 3.04 -5.49 15.94
CA VAL A 27 3.65 -6.80 15.70
C VAL A 27 2.58 -7.86 15.45
N ALA A 28 1.52 -7.88 16.24
CA ALA A 28 0.41 -8.82 16.04
C ALA A 28 -0.28 -8.61 14.67
N ALA A 29 -0.48 -7.35 14.25
CA ALA A 29 -1.07 -7.03 12.95
C ALA A 29 -0.16 -7.44 11.78
N LEU A 30 1.15 -7.14 11.86
CA LEU A 30 2.15 -7.60 10.89
C LEU A 30 2.15 -9.13 10.78
N LEU A 31 2.15 -9.83 11.91
CA LEU A 31 2.12 -11.30 11.94
C LEU A 31 0.82 -11.87 11.37
N ALA A 32 -0.32 -11.21 11.58
CA ALA A 32 -1.58 -11.66 11.01
C ALA A 32 -1.53 -11.61 9.47
N GLY A 33 -1.03 -10.51 8.90
CA GLY A 33 -0.81 -10.40 7.46
C GLY A 33 0.23 -11.40 6.93
N TRP A 34 1.35 -11.55 7.65
CA TRP A 34 2.39 -12.51 7.31
C TRP A 34 1.87 -13.95 7.28
N ASN A 35 1.04 -14.34 8.24
CA ASN A 35 0.52 -15.71 8.32
C ASN A 35 -0.65 -15.97 7.34
N ALA A 36 -1.27 -14.92 6.79
CA ALA A 36 -2.39 -15.05 5.86
C ALA A 36 -1.97 -15.37 4.42
N VAL A 37 -0.69 -15.22 4.06
CA VAL A 37 -0.22 -15.50 2.69
C VAL A 37 -0.05 -17.01 2.49
N ASP A 38 -0.82 -17.56 1.55
CA ASP A 38 -0.68 -18.95 1.10
C ASP A 38 0.69 -19.16 0.40
N PRO A 39 1.56 -20.05 0.93
CA PRO A 39 2.85 -20.36 0.29
C PRO A 39 2.76 -20.98 -1.10
N ALA A 40 1.60 -21.48 -1.51
CA ALA A 40 1.36 -22.03 -2.84
C ALA A 40 0.80 -20.99 -3.84
N ALA A 41 0.57 -19.74 -3.42
CA ALA A 41 0.04 -18.72 -4.31
C ALA A 41 1.08 -18.28 -5.37
N ASP A 42 0.66 -18.21 -6.64
CA ASP A 42 1.49 -17.71 -7.74
C ASP A 42 1.61 -16.18 -7.75
N LEU A 43 0.65 -15.50 -7.12
CA LEU A 43 0.52 -14.05 -7.09
C LEU A 43 -0.25 -13.60 -5.85
N LEU A 44 0.18 -12.51 -5.23
CA LEU A 44 -0.56 -11.82 -4.17
C LEU A 44 -1.12 -10.49 -4.69
N VAL A 45 -2.37 -10.20 -4.35
CA VAL A 45 -2.97 -8.86 -4.43
C VAL A 45 -3.24 -8.40 -3.00
N THR A 46 -2.85 -7.17 -2.68
CA THR A 46 -3.20 -6.53 -1.41
C THR A 46 -4.32 -5.53 -1.60
N GLY A 47 -5.26 -5.53 -0.68
CA GLY A 47 -6.36 -4.59 -0.60
C GLY A 47 -6.67 -4.28 0.85
N GLU A 48 -7.43 -3.23 1.07
CA GLU A 48 -7.83 -2.77 2.40
C GLU A 48 -9.30 -2.38 2.43
N MET A 49 -9.83 -2.27 3.64
CA MET A 49 -11.10 -1.64 3.92
C MET A 49 -11.03 -1.07 5.33
N GLY A 50 -11.12 0.26 5.45
CA GLY A 50 -11.07 0.94 6.74
C GLY A 50 -11.60 2.37 6.64
N ILE A 51 -12.60 2.71 7.44
CA ILE A 51 -13.11 4.09 7.44
C ILE A 51 -12.06 5.01 8.07
N GLY A 52 -11.67 6.06 7.33
CA GLY A 52 -10.71 7.06 7.79
C GLY A 52 -9.25 6.75 7.46
N ASN A 53 -8.94 5.57 6.91
CA ASN A 53 -7.57 5.15 6.67
C ASN A 53 -6.84 5.92 5.53
N THR A 54 -7.57 6.66 4.68
CA THR A 54 -6.94 7.64 3.77
C THR A 54 -6.19 8.75 4.54
N THR A 55 -6.63 9.09 5.76
CA THR A 55 -5.93 10.01 6.66
C THR A 55 -4.62 9.38 7.15
N SER A 56 -4.67 8.13 7.63
CA SER A 56 -3.48 7.38 8.05
C SER A 56 -2.48 7.19 6.91
N ALA A 57 -2.95 6.85 5.71
CA ALA A 57 -2.12 6.72 4.51
C ALA A 57 -1.43 8.05 4.14
N ALA A 58 -2.15 9.17 4.23
CA ALA A 58 -1.58 10.50 4.02
C ALA A 58 -0.52 10.86 5.08
N ALA A 59 -0.77 10.53 6.35
CA ALA A 59 0.19 10.76 7.43
C ALA A 59 1.47 9.92 7.25
N ILE A 60 1.34 8.64 6.88
CA ILE A 60 2.49 7.78 6.57
C ILE A 60 3.25 8.35 5.37
N ALA A 61 2.58 8.68 4.27
CA ALA A 61 3.25 9.21 3.08
C ALA A 61 4.00 10.52 3.37
N ALA A 62 3.40 11.42 4.16
CA ALA A 62 4.04 12.65 4.59
C ALA A 62 5.25 12.40 5.49
N ALA A 63 5.16 11.46 6.44
CA ALA A 63 6.27 11.09 7.31
C ALA A 63 7.45 10.50 6.52
N LEU A 64 7.17 9.60 5.58
CA LEU A 64 8.20 8.88 4.82
C LEU A 64 8.86 9.72 3.72
N PHE A 65 8.09 10.59 3.06
CA PHE A 65 8.56 11.32 1.87
C PHE A 65 8.69 12.83 2.08
N GLY A 66 8.33 13.33 3.27
CA GLY A 66 8.35 14.75 3.61
C GLY A 66 7.28 15.59 2.90
N GLY A 67 7.36 16.91 3.05
CA GLY A 67 6.39 17.86 2.52
C GLY A 67 5.27 18.20 3.52
N ALA A 68 4.41 19.13 3.13
CA ALA A 68 3.29 19.57 3.96
C ALA A 68 2.10 18.59 3.90
N ALA A 69 1.28 18.58 4.95
CA ALA A 69 0.15 17.65 5.07
C ALA A 69 -0.85 17.77 3.91
N ASP A 70 -1.09 18.98 3.40
CA ASP A 70 -2.00 19.28 2.30
C ASP A 70 -1.54 18.67 0.96
N GLU A 71 -0.25 18.42 0.79
CA GLU A 71 0.30 17.71 -0.38
C GLU A 71 -0.09 16.22 -0.43
N TRP A 72 -0.48 15.65 0.71
CA TRP A 72 -0.76 14.21 0.86
C TRP A 72 -2.24 13.92 1.13
N THR A 73 -3.00 14.91 1.57
CA THR A 73 -4.44 14.73 1.82
C THR A 73 -5.29 14.94 0.57
N GLY A 74 -6.12 13.95 0.26
CA GLY A 74 -7.14 14.00 -0.77
C GLY A 74 -8.57 13.90 -0.21
N ARG A 75 -9.56 14.03 -1.09
CA ARG A 75 -10.98 13.92 -0.72
C ARG A 75 -11.41 12.50 -0.32
N GLY A 76 -10.60 11.46 -0.55
CA GLY A 76 -10.97 10.10 -0.18
C GLY A 76 -12.31 9.68 -0.76
N THR A 77 -13.20 9.20 0.12
CA THR A 77 -14.59 8.82 -0.17
C THR A 77 -15.53 9.99 -0.53
N GLY A 78 -14.99 11.18 -0.81
CA GLY A 78 -15.75 12.33 -1.31
C GLY A 78 -16.07 13.38 -0.26
N VAL A 79 -15.17 13.64 0.69
CA VAL A 79 -15.38 14.71 1.68
C VAL A 79 -15.40 16.11 1.03
N ASP A 80 -16.16 17.01 1.64
CA ASP A 80 -16.20 18.42 1.29
C ASP A 80 -14.93 19.17 1.74
N ASP A 81 -14.91 20.48 1.54
CA ASP A 81 -13.74 21.31 1.84
C ASP A 81 -13.44 21.36 3.35
N ASP A 82 -14.48 21.36 4.19
CA ASP A 82 -14.33 21.30 5.64
C ASP A 82 -13.75 19.95 6.08
N GLY A 83 -14.23 18.84 5.51
CA GLY A 83 -13.69 17.51 5.76
C GLY A 83 -12.24 17.36 5.27
N LEU A 84 -11.87 17.97 4.16
CA LEU A 84 -10.49 18.02 3.70
C LEU A 84 -9.61 18.82 4.68
N ALA A 85 -10.06 20.00 5.12
CA ALA A 85 -9.33 20.83 6.07
C ALA A 85 -9.10 20.10 7.41
N VAL A 86 -10.12 19.38 7.91
CA VAL A 86 -9.99 18.54 9.10
C VAL A 86 -8.95 17.43 8.86
N LYS A 87 -8.99 16.75 7.71
CA LYS A 87 -8.01 15.70 7.37
C LYS A 87 -6.59 16.25 7.37
N THR A 88 -6.36 17.38 6.69
CA THR A 88 -5.05 18.04 6.62
C THR A 88 -4.55 18.42 8.01
N ARG A 89 -5.42 19.00 8.85
CA ARG A 89 -5.09 19.35 10.24
C ARG A 89 -4.69 18.12 11.06
N VAL A 90 -5.49 17.06 11.00
CA VAL A 90 -5.23 15.80 11.73
C VAL A 90 -3.89 15.19 11.31
N VAL A 91 -3.59 15.15 10.01
CA VAL A 91 -2.29 14.69 9.50
C VAL A 91 -1.14 15.53 10.07
N ALA A 92 -1.26 16.87 10.03
CA ALA A 92 -0.24 17.76 10.57
C ALA A 92 -0.03 17.57 12.09
N GLU A 93 -1.11 17.41 12.86
CA GLU A 93 -1.07 17.15 14.30
C GLU A 93 -0.38 15.81 14.61
N GLY A 94 -0.70 14.75 13.87
CA GLY A 94 -0.05 13.45 14.00
C GLY A 94 1.45 13.50 13.72
N LEU A 95 1.86 14.17 12.64
CA LEU A 95 3.28 14.35 12.30
C LEU A 95 4.03 15.11 13.40
N ALA A 96 3.44 16.18 13.94
CA ALA A 96 4.05 16.94 15.03
C ALA A 96 4.18 16.11 16.31
N ARG A 97 3.13 15.37 16.68
CA ARG A 97 3.05 14.54 17.89
C ARG A 97 4.11 13.44 17.94
N HIS A 98 4.45 12.88 16.78
CA HIS A 98 5.37 11.75 16.62
C HIS A 98 6.70 12.14 15.97
N SER A 99 7.03 13.43 15.95
CA SER A 99 8.22 13.97 15.27
C SER A 99 9.54 13.29 15.65
N ASP A 100 9.67 12.82 16.90
CA ASP A 100 10.87 12.15 17.42
C ASP A 100 11.09 10.73 16.87
N VAL A 101 10.13 10.15 16.14
CA VAL A 101 10.21 8.75 15.64
C VAL A 101 9.94 8.62 14.14
N LEU A 102 9.86 9.74 13.40
CA LEU A 102 9.55 9.71 11.97
C LEU A 102 10.71 9.20 11.09
N ASP A 103 11.91 9.06 11.65
CA ASP A 103 13.08 8.49 10.98
C ASP A 103 13.07 6.95 10.96
N ASP A 104 12.22 6.30 11.76
CA ASP A 104 11.97 4.86 11.73
C ASP A 104 10.64 4.54 11.01
N PRO A 105 10.69 3.97 9.78
CA PRO A 105 9.49 3.67 9.00
C PRO A 105 8.51 2.69 9.67
N LEU A 106 9.00 1.79 10.54
CA LEU A 106 8.14 0.87 11.28
C LEU A 106 7.48 1.59 12.48
N GLN A 107 8.15 2.57 13.08
CA GLN A 107 7.51 3.46 14.05
C GLN A 107 6.48 4.36 13.39
N VAL A 108 6.72 4.85 12.18
CA VAL A 108 5.72 5.57 11.38
C VAL A 108 4.47 4.72 11.18
N LEU A 109 4.62 3.44 10.79
CA LEU A 109 3.50 2.51 10.66
C LEU A 109 2.75 2.29 11.97
N ARG A 110 3.48 2.14 13.08
CA ARG A 110 2.92 1.95 14.43
C ARG A 110 2.14 3.17 14.92
N CYS A 111 2.72 4.36 14.75
CA CYS A 111 2.20 5.59 15.34
C CYS A 111 1.10 6.22 14.50
N LEU A 112 1.22 6.21 13.16
CA LEU A 112 0.31 6.92 12.24
C LEU A 112 -0.59 5.99 11.41
N GLY A 113 -0.32 4.68 11.43
CA GLY A 113 -1.03 3.69 10.63
C GLY A 113 -2.29 3.13 11.27
N GLY A 114 -2.66 1.94 10.79
CA GLY A 114 -3.79 1.13 11.26
C GLY A 114 -3.45 -0.35 11.20
N ARG A 115 -4.24 -1.20 11.85
CA ARG A 115 -3.99 -2.65 11.89
C ARG A 115 -4.07 -3.28 10.51
N GLU A 116 -4.95 -2.78 9.65
CA GLU A 116 -5.09 -3.21 8.26
C GLU A 116 -3.88 -2.79 7.40
N LEU A 117 -3.32 -1.59 7.59
CA LEU A 117 -2.07 -1.19 6.93
C LEU A 117 -0.90 -2.05 7.38
N ALA A 118 -0.81 -2.33 8.69
CA ALA A 118 0.23 -3.20 9.24
C ALA A 118 0.09 -4.64 8.75
N ALA A 119 -1.13 -5.17 8.68
CA ALA A 119 -1.38 -6.49 8.10
C ALA A 119 -1.01 -6.53 6.61
N MET A 120 -1.35 -5.52 5.81
CA MET A 120 -0.91 -5.45 4.42
C MET A 120 0.62 -5.44 4.29
N ALA A 121 1.32 -4.64 5.10
CA ALA A 121 2.79 -4.63 5.11
C ALA A 121 3.36 -6.02 5.48
N GLY A 122 2.79 -6.68 6.48
CA GLY A 122 3.16 -8.05 6.86
C GLY A 122 2.98 -9.07 5.73
N ALA A 123 1.86 -8.98 5.00
CA ALA A 123 1.59 -9.83 3.84
C ALA A 123 2.57 -9.59 2.68
N ILE A 124 2.89 -8.32 2.39
CA ILE A 124 3.87 -7.96 1.35
C ILE A 124 5.27 -8.48 1.70
N ALA A 125 5.69 -8.33 2.96
CA ALA A 125 6.97 -8.86 3.45
C ALA A 125 7.02 -10.39 3.36
N ARG A 126 5.91 -11.07 3.69
CA ARG A 126 5.81 -12.52 3.54
C ARG A 126 5.91 -12.95 2.08
N ALA A 127 5.22 -12.27 1.17
CA ALA A 127 5.30 -12.55 -0.26
C ALA A 127 6.74 -12.44 -0.77
N ARG A 128 7.51 -11.44 -0.32
CA ARG A 128 8.95 -11.34 -0.64
C ARG A 128 9.72 -12.56 -0.16
N HIS A 129 9.52 -12.96 1.09
CA HIS A 129 10.18 -14.13 1.67
C HIS A 129 9.88 -15.42 0.89
N LEU A 130 8.65 -15.56 0.39
CA LEU A 130 8.20 -16.70 -0.40
C LEU A 130 8.50 -16.56 -1.91
N ARG A 131 9.07 -15.44 -2.35
CA ARG A 131 9.29 -15.08 -3.76
C ARG A 131 8.00 -15.04 -4.60
N ILE A 132 6.90 -14.66 -3.97
CA ILE A 132 5.60 -14.47 -4.62
C ILE A 132 5.53 -13.02 -5.11
N PRO A 133 5.30 -12.74 -6.41
CA PRO A 133 5.10 -11.39 -6.90
C PRO A 133 3.83 -10.76 -6.31
N VAL A 134 3.85 -9.44 -6.14
CA VAL A 134 2.72 -8.68 -5.58
C VAL A 134 2.25 -7.61 -6.56
N ILE A 135 0.94 -7.47 -6.73
CA ILE A 135 0.33 -6.29 -7.36
C ILE A 135 -0.24 -5.40 -6.25
N LEU A 136 0.30 -4.18 -6.13
CA LEU A 136 -0.19 -3.16 -5.22
C LEU A 136 -1.43 -2.47 -5.82
N ASP A 137 -2.42 -2.20 -4.99
CA ASP A 137 -3.68 -1.57 -5.41
C ASP A 137 -3.58 -0.03 -5.38
N GLY A 138 -4.39 0.63 -4.55
CA GLY A 138 -4.48 2.08 -4.48
C GLY A 138 -3.54 2.74 -3.47
N PHE A 139 -3.81 4.02 -3.22
CA PHE A 139 -3.02 4.90 -2.34
C PHE A 139 -2.67 4.29 -0.99
N ILE A 140 -3.64 3.68 -0.30
CA ILE A 140 -3.46 3.16 1.05
C ILE A 140 -2.55 1.92 1.05
N CYS A 141 -2.71 1.03 0.08
CA CYS A 141 -1.83 -0.12 -0.12
C CYS A 141 -0.39 0.34 -0.40
N SER A 142 -0.22 1.32 -1.28
CA SER A 142 1.09 1.88 -1.61
C SER A 142 1.74 2.60 -0.43
N ALA A 143 0.97 3.30 0.40
CA ALA A 143 1.48 3.92 1.63
C ALA A 143 1.93 2.88 2.66
N ALA A 144 1.17 1.80 2.86
CA ALA A 144 1.58 0.68 3.71
C ALA A 144 2.85 0.00 3.18
N ALA A 145 2.90 -0.27 1.87
CA ALA A 145 4.07 -0.87 1.21
C ALA A 145 5.33 0.01 1.35
N ALA A 146 5.18 1.34 1.23
CA ALA A 146 6.28 2.28 1.33
C ALA A 146 7.05 2.17 2.64
N THR A 147 6.39 1.81 3.76
CA THR A 147 7.07 1.60 5.04
C THR A 147 8.16 0.53 4.95
N LEU A 148 7.96 -0.51 4.13
CA LEU A 148 8.93 -1.58 3.91
C LEU A 148 10.10 -1.12 3.04
N GLU A 149 9.82 -0.39 1.96
CA GLU A 149 10.85 0.13 1.06
C GLU A 149 11.77 1.12 1.77
N MET A 150 11.18 1.97 2.62
CA MET A 150 11.94 2.94 3.41
C MET A 150 12.72 2.27 4.55
N ALA A 151 12.22 1.16 5.10
CA ALA A 151 12.94 0.39 6.11
C ALA A 151 14.13 -0.39 5.51
N VAL A 152 13.93 -0.98 4.32
CA VAL A 152 14.96 -1.74 3.60
C VAL A 152 14.81 -1.49 2.10
N THR A 153 15.79 -0.81 1.52
CA THR A 153 15.82 -0.55 0.07
C THR A 153 15.74 -1.86 -0.73
N GLY A 154 14.87 -1.89 -1.74
CA GLY A 154 14.59 -3.07 -2.56
C GLY A 154 13.59 -4.04 -1.94
N ALA A 155 13.01 -3.74 -0.77
CA ALA A 155 11.97 -4.56 -0.16
C ALA A 155 10.78 -4.78 -1.09
N LEU A 156 10.48 -3.83 -1.99
CA LEU A 156 9.39 -3.90 -2.95
C LEU A 156 9.81 -4.30 -4.39
N ASP A 157 11.02 -4.82 -4.63
CA ASP A 157 11.42 -5.24 -5.99
C ASP A 157 10.51 -6.32 -6.60
N HIS A 158 9.87 -7.15 -5.76
CA HIS A 158 8.88 -8.16 -6.18
C HIS A 158 7.48 -7.59 -6.40
N CYS A 159 7.28 -6.28 -6.21
CA CYS A 159 6.00 -5.60 -6.35
C CYS A 159 5.92 -4.78 -7.64
N VAL A 160 4.74 -4.80 -8.27
CA VAL A 160 4.32 -3.87 -9.34
C VAL A 160 3.11 -3.05 -8.88
N ALA A 161 2.93 -1.86 -9.43
CA ALA A 161 1.75 -1.04 -9.18
C ALA A 161 0.63 -1.44 -10.15
N GLY A 162 -0.49 -1.96 -9.63
CA GLY A 162 -1.62 -2.39 -10.44
C GLY A 162 -2.30 -1.23 -11.14
N HIS A 163 -2.51 -0.13 -10.42
CA HIS A 163 -3.05 1.09 -11.01
C HIS A 163 -2.58 2.35 -10.28
N VAL A 164 -2.73 3.50 -10.93
CA VAL A 164 -2.78 4.79 -10.25
C VAL A 164 -4.24 5.11 -9.90
N SER A 165 -4.48 5.45 -8.64
CA SER A 165 -5.83 5.80 -8.17
C SER A 165 -6.11 7.28 -8.40
N ALA A 166 -7.38 7.65 -8.38
CA ALA A 166 -7.82 9.05 -8.46
C ALA A 166 -7.58 9.83 -7.14
N GLU A 167 -6.96 9.22 -6.12
CA GLU A 167 -6.45 9.97 -4.97
C GLU A 167 -5.26 10.81 -5.41
N ALA A 168 -5.35 12.13 -5.22
CA ALA A 168 -4.39 13.09 -5.76
C ALA A 168 -2.93 12.77 -5.42
N ALA A 169 -2.69 12.24 -4.21
CA ALA A 169 -1.35 11.93 -3.72
C ALA A 169 -0.79 10.58 -4.23
N HIS A 170 -1.59 9.70 -4.83
CA HIS A 170 -1.12 8.36 -5.17
C HIS A 170 -0.03 8.38 -6.26
N GLY A 171 -0.19 9.20 -7.30
CA GLY A 171 0.86 9.35 -8.31
C GLY A 171 2.19 9.82 -7.71
N LYS A 172 2.17 10.69 -6.69
CA LYS A 172 3.36 11.14 -5.97
C LYS A 172 4.00 9.99 -5.17
N VAL A 173 3.21 9.16 -4.49
CA VAL A 173 3.70 7.96 -3.79
C VAL A 173 4.38 7.00 -4.77
N LEU A 174 3.72 6.67 -5.89
CA LEU A 174 4.27 5.76 -6.90
C LEU A 174 5.59 6.29 -7.49
N LYS A 175 5.68 7.60 -7.73
CA LYS A 175 6.91 8.26 -8.19
C LYS A 175 8.05 8.10 -7.17
N ASN A 176 7.79 8.31 -5.88
CA ASN A 176 8.81 8.13 -4.83
C ASN A 176 9.24 6.66 -4.68
N LEU A 177 8.34 5.72 -4.93
CA LEU A 177 8.64 4.29 -4.95
C LEU A 177 9.28 3.80 -6.26
N GLY A 178 9.42 4.65 -7.27
CA GLY A 178 9.91 4.25 -8.59
C GLY A 178 9.03 3.20 -9.29
N LYS A 179 7.73 3.21 -9.05
CA LYS A 179 6.77 2.25 -9.62
C LYS A 179 5.91 2.92 -10.69
N GLU A 180 5.99 2.42 -11.92
CA GLU A 180 5.06 2.79 -12.98
C GLU A 180 3.78 1.94 -12.89
N PRO A 181 2.58 2.54 -12.85
CA PRO A 181 1.32 1.80 -12.75
C PRO A 181 0.97 1.11 -14.07
N LEU A 182 0.42 -0.12 -13.99
CA LEU A 182 -0.06 -0.85 -15.17
C LEU A 182 -1.34 -0.23 -15.76
N LEU A 183 -2.17 0.39 -14.92
CA LEU A 183 -3.48 0.94 -15.30
C LEU A 183 -3.69 2.37 -14.78
N ALA A 184 -4.39 3.19 -15.56
CA ALA A 184 -4.86 4.52 -15.17
C ALA A 184 -6.33 4.68 -15.58
N LEU A 185 -7.25 4.39 -14.66
CA LEU A 185 -8.69 4.21 -14.94
C LEU A 185 -9.59 5.03 -14.01
N ASP A 186 -9.05 6.08 -13.37
CA ASP A 186 -9.76 6.94 -12.40
C ASP A 186 -10.45 6.18 -11.25
N MET A 187 -9.89 5.02 -10.87
CA MET A 187 -10.39 4.18 -9.78
C MET A 187 -9.99 4.74 -8.42
N ARG A 188 -10.88 4.60 -7.42
CA ARG A 188 -10.65 5.07 -6.03
C ARG A 188 -11.42 4.27 -4.98
N LEU A 189 -11.81 3.04 -5.31
CA LEU A 189 -12.57 2.18 -4.39
C LEU A 189 -11.66 1.63 -3.28
N GLY A 190 -10.45 1.20 -3.63
CA GLY A 190 -9.61 0.39 -2.73
C GLY A 190 -9.98 -1.10 -2.84
N GLU A 191 -9.91 -1.81 -1.73
CA GLU A 191 -10.31 -3.23 -1.61
C GLU A 191 -9.52 -4.20 -2.50
N GLY A 192 -8.41 -3.77 -3.12
CA GLY A 192 -7.64 -4.60 -4.05
C GLY A 192 -8.21 -4.63 -5.47
N SER A 193 -9.21 -3.79 -5.76
CA SER A 193 -9.98 -3.83 -7.01
C SER A 193 -9.16 -3.48 -8.26
N GLY A 194 -8.31 -2.47 -8.19
CA GLY A 194 -7.42 -2.07 -9.29
C GLY A 194 -6.29 -3.06 -9.52
N ALA A 195 -5.71 -3.59 -8.43
CA ALA A 195 -4.73 -4.68 -8.50
C ALA A 195 -5.32 -5.96 -9.09
N ALA A 196 -6.53 -6.34 -8.70
CA ALA A 196 -7.24 -7.51 -9.26
C ALA A 196 -7.50 -7.34 -10.77
N LEU A 197 -7.89 -6.14 -11.21
CA LEU A 197 -8.07 -5.84 -12.63
C LEU A 197 -6.74 -5.97 -13.41
N ALA A 198 -5.63 -5.52 -12.82
CA ALA A 198 -4.30 -5.60 -13.42
C ALA A 198 -3.77 -7.03 -13.60
N ILE A 199 -4.35 -8.04 -12.91
CA ILE A 199 -4.01 -9.45 -13.12
C ILE A 199 -4.17 -9.85 -14.60
N GLY A 200 -5.20 -9.31 -15.28
CA GLY A 200 -5.41 -9.59 -16.71
C GLY A 200 -4.23 -9.16 -17.58
N VAL A 201 -3.66 -7.99 -17.31
CA VAL A 201 -2.48 -7.45 -18.00
C VAL A 201 -1.27 -8.33 -17.73
N LEU A 202 -1.02 -8.69 -16.47
CA LEU A 202 0.09 -9.55 -16.08
C LEU A 202 0.00 -10.92 -16.76
N LYS A 203 -1.17 -11.56 -16.78
CA LYS A 203 -1.38 -12.83 -17.47
C LYS A 203 -1.13 -12.73 -18.97
N GLY A 204 -1.55 -11.62 -19.59
CA GLY A 204 -1.25 -11.32 -21.00
C GLY A 204 0.26 -11.21 -21.25
N ALA A 205 1.00 -10.52 -20.39
CA ALA A 205 2.44 -10.40 -20.47
C ALA A 205 3.15 -11.76 -20.33
N VAL A 206 2.74 -12.58 -19.36
CA VAL A 206 3.28 -13.94 -19.17
C VAL A 206 3.00 -14.82 -20.38
N ALA A 207 1.76 -14.82 -20.90
CA ALA A 207 1.39 -15.62 -22.07
C ALA A 207 2.17 -15.21 -23.33
N CYS A 208 2.40 -13.91 -23.52
CA CYS A 208 3.25 -13.38 -24.58
C CYS A 208 4.69 -13.89 -24.43
N HIS A 209 5.26 -13.78 -23.23
CA HIS A 209 6.64 -14.17 -22.97
C HIS A 209 6.88 -15.69 -23.08
N SER A 210 5.96 -16.52 -22.59
CA SER A 210 6.14 -17.98 -22.55
C SER A 210 5.57 -18.71 -23.77
N GLY A 211 4.70 -18.07 -24.54
CA GLY A 211 3.89 -18.72 -25.58
C GLY A 211 4.10 -18.20 -27.00
N MET A 212 4.77 -17.05 -27.20
CA MET A 212 5.08 -16.58 -28.54
C MET A 212 6.28 -17.31 -29.14
N SER A 213 6.13 -17.72 -30.40
CA SER A 213 7.24 -18.21 -31.22
C SER A 213 8.30 -17.12 -31.41
N THR A 214 9.56 -17.52 -31.36
CA THR A 214 10.68 -16.69 -31.78
C THR A 214 10.60 -16.40 -33.28
N PHE A 215 11.30 -15.37 -33.77
CA PHE A 215 11.34 -15.07 -35.21
C PHE A 215 11.82 -16.27 -36.06
N ALA A 216 12.78 -17.04 -35.53
CA ALA A 216 13.26 -18.26 -36.16
C ALA A 216 12.17 -19.34 -36.27
N GLU A 217 11.40 -19.56 -35.20
CA GLU A 217 10.28 -20.52 -35.18
C GLU A 217 9.10 -20.09 -36.06
N ALA A 218 8.87 -18.77 -36.15
CA ALA A 218 7.82 -18.18 -36.97
C ALA A 218 8.22 -18.03 -38.46
N GLY A 219 9.46 -18.35 -38.83
CA GLY A 219 9.94 -18.26 -40.21
C GLY A 219 10.03 -16.82 -40.73
N VAL A 220 10.26 -15.85 -39.85
CA VAL A 220 10.37 -14.43 -40.19
C VAL A 220 11.85 -14.08 -40.36
N SER A 221 12.22 -13.49 -41.50
CA SER A 221 13.60 -13.05 -41.77
C SER A 221 13.97 -11.83 -40.92
N ASP A 222 15.22 -11.78 -40.42
CA ASP A 222 15.72 -10.79 -39.46
C ASP A 222 15.79 -9.33 -39.93
N GLY A 223 15.38 -9.02 -41.17
CA GLY A 223 15.36 -7.65 -41.71
C GLY A 223 16.74 -7.13 -42.12
#